data_AF-A0A455SSB5-F1
#
_entry.id   AF-A0A455SSB5-F1
#
_cell.length_a   1.000
_cell.length_b   1.000
_cell.length_c   1.000
_cell.angle_alpha   90.00
_cell.angle_beta   90.00
_cell.angle_gamma   90.00
#
_symmetry.space_group_name_H-M   'P 1'
#
loop_
_entity.id
_entity.type
_entity.pdbx_description
1 polymer ?
#
loop_
_entity_poly.entity_id
_entity_poly.type
_entity_poly.pdbx_seq_one_letter_code
_entity_poly.pdbx_strand_id
1 'polypeptide(L)'
;MDFIDYRKGAEKKSTNQNEEIVRKSAGRLRGRMRRDYIEEIIQEAQSKGEFDNLPGAGKPLNLDEEYELAGEKAMAYHLLKENNAAPAEIELIKEIRALRKKAEAKITPVIHRGKTLRNRRIAPFASERAAYNEWVERATVEYEKDLREINKRILTLNISVPPAMQQSFLDVDRLLAEFRAACPQL
;
A
#
# COMPACT_ATOMS: atom_id res chain seq x y z
N MET A 1 -21.58 -12.69 -23.17
CA MET A 1 -21.94 -12.17 -21.83
C MET A 1 -22.20 -10.69 -22.01
N ASP A 2 -23.43 -10.24 -21.77
CA ASP A 2 -23.84 -8.86 -22.04
C ASP A 2 -23.44 -7.96 -20.86
N PHE A 3 -22.58 -6.98 -21.14
CA PHE A 3 -22.14 -5.98 -20.18
C PHE A 3 -23.29 -5.02 -19.87
N ILE A 4 -23.82 -5.08 -18.64
CA ILE A 4 -24.84 -4.15 -18.16
C ILE A 4 -24.13 -2.89 -17.64
N ASP A 5 -24.08 -1.86 -18.48
CA ASP A 5 -23.52 -0.54 -18.13
C ASP A 5 -24.54 0.28 -17.32
N TYR A 6 -24.43 0.23 -16.00
CA TYR A 6 -25.32 0.96 -15.09
C TYR A 6 -25.18 2.50 -15.13
N ARG A 7 -24.22 3.06 -15.90
CA ARG A 7 -24.12 4.51 -16.13
C ARG A 7 -24.96 4.98 -17.32
N LYS A 8 -25.30 4.08 -18.24
CA LYS A 8 -26.28 4.34 -19.28
C LYS A 8 -27.66 3.96 -18.73
N GLY A 9 -28.42 4.98 -18.36
CA GLY A 9 -29.80 4.82 -17.88
C GLY A 9 -30.60 3.92 -18.82
N ALA A 10 -31.24 2.90 -18.24
CA ALA A 10 -32.08 1.94 -18.93
C ALA A 10 -33.11 2.65 -19.83
N GLU A 11 -33.33 2.09 -21.02
CA GLU A 11 -34.27 2.63 -21.99
C GLU A 11 -35.69 2.81 -21.39
N LYS A 12 -36.23 3.98 -21.69
CA LYS A 12 -37.43 4.63 -21.16
C LYS A 12 -38.67 3.72 -21.14
N LYS A 13 -39.17 3.40 -19.94
CA LYS A 13 -40.60 3.14 -19.70
C LYS A 13 -41.22 3.81 -18.46
N SER A 14 -40.51 4.73 -17.78
CA SER A 14 -40.99 5.41 -16.57
C SER A 14 -40.80 6.94 -16.57
N THR A 15 -40.64 7.56 -17.75
CA THR A 15 -40.30 8.98 -17.88
C THR A 15 -41.31 9.91 -17.18
N ASN A 16 -42.61 9.57 -17.18
CA ASN A 16 -43.63 10.43 -16.56
C ASN A 16 -43.64 10.41 -15.03
N GLN A 17 -43.28 9.29 -14.39
CA GLN A 17 -43.29 9.21 -12.92
C GLN A 17 -42.02 9.83 -12.31
N ASN A 18 -40.86 9.63 -12.96
CA ASN A 18 -39.59 10.21 -12.50
C ASN A 18 -39.54 11.75 -12.65
N GLU A 19 -40.11 12.31 -13.71
CA GLU A 19 -40.16 13.77 -13.88
C GLU A 19 -41.08 14.46 -12.85
N GLU A 20 -42.15 13.78 -12.40
CA GLU A 20 -43.07 14.31 -11.39
C GLU A 20 -42.47 14.30 -9.97
N ILE A 21 -41.65 13.28 -9.66
CA ILE A 21 -40.90 13.16 -8.39
C ILE A 21 -39.80 14.23 -8.31
N VAL A 22 -39.08 14.48 -9.41
CA VAL A 22 -38.07 15.54 -9.50
C VAL A 22 -38.70 16.94 -9.37
N ARG A 23 -39.89 17.17 -9.94
CA ARG A 23 -40.62 18.44 -9.81
C ARG A 23 -41.16 18.72 -8.40
N LYS A 24 -41.64 17.69 -7.69
CA LYS A 24 -42.12 17.81 -6.29
C LYS A 24 -40.98 17.98 -5.28
N SER A 25 -39.77 17.52 -5.59
CA SER A 25 -38.59 17.63 -4.70
C SER A 25 -37.79 18.92 -4.90
N ALA A 26 -37.88 19.56 -6.08
CA ALA A 26 -37.18 20.81 -6.41
C ALA A 26 -37.44 21.96 -5.42
N GLY A 27 -38.61 22.00 -4.76
CA GLY A 27 -38.96 22.99 -3.75
C GLY A 27 -38.38 22.75 -2.35
N ARG A 28 -37.95 21.52 -2.02
CA ARG A 28 -37.41 21.17 -0.68
C ARG A 28 -35.90 21.42 -0.53
N LEU A 29 -35.22 21.79 -1.61
CA LEU A 29 -33.76 21.69 -1.75
C LEU A 29 -32.96 22.97 -1.42
N ARG A 30 -33.56 23.99 -0.78
CA ARG A 30 -32.79 25.15 -0.32
C ARG A 30 -32.05 24.83 0.98
N GLY A 31 -30.74 24.60 0.90
CA GLY A 31 -29.82 24.68 2.05
C GLY A 31 -29.39 23.36 2.72
N ARG A 32 -29.64 22.18 2.12
CA ARG A 32 -29.20 20.88 2.68
C ARG A 32 -27.86 20.40 2.10
N MET A 33 -27.08 19.69 2.92
CA MET A 33 -25.78 19.13 2.53
C MET A 33 -25.97 17.91 1.63
N ARG A 34 -25.04 17.68 0.69
CA ARG A 34 -25.10 16.56 -0.28
C ARG A 34 -25.24 15.17 0.36
N ARG A 35 -24.75 14.98 1.60
CA ARG A 35 -24.90 13.71 2.34
C ARG A 35 -26.36 13.41 2.68
N ASP A 36 -27.12 14.42 3.10
CA ASP A 36 -28.51 14.27 3.54
C ASP A 36 -29.40 13.77 2.40
N TYR A 37 -29.07 14.16 1.16
CA TYR A 37 -29.79 13.73 -0.04
C TYR A 37 -29.51 12.26 -0.41
N ILE A 38 -28.24 11.83 -0.33
CA ILE A 38 -27.87 10.44 -0.62
C ILE A 38 -28.49 9.50 0.43
N GLU A 39 -28.51 9.91 1.70
CA GLU A 39 -29.12 9.16 2.79
C GLU A 39 -30.63 8.96 2.57
N GLU A 40 -31.36 10.03 2.20
CA GLU A 40 -32.81 9.97 1.94
C GLU A 40 -33.12 9.02 0.77
N ILE A 41 -32.30 9.03 -0.30
CA ILE A 41 -32.44 8.08 -1.42
C ILE A 41 -32.20 6.64 -0.99
N ILE A 42 -31.14 6.38 -0.22
CA ILE A 42 -30.82 5.02 0.25
C ILE A 42 -31.94 4.50 1.15
N GLN A 43 -32.46 5.34 2.05
CA GLN A 43 -33.56 4.98 2.95
C GLN A 43 -34.86 4.72 2.18
N GLU A 44 -35.17 5.54 1.18
CA GLU A 44 -36.34 5.33 0.33
C GLU A 44 -36.22 4.00 -0.45
N ALA A 45 -35.06 3.69 -1.01
CA ALA A 45 -34.79 2.42 -1.71
C ALA A 45 -34.86 1.21 -0.76
N GLN A 46 -34.36 1.32 0.48
CA GLN A 46 -34.54 0.31 1.52
C GLN A 46 -36.02 0.11 1.87
N SER A 47 -36.78 1.19 2.03
CA SER A 47 -38.21 1.10 2.36
C SER A 47 -39.05 0.44 1.25
N LYS A 48 -38.59 0.56 0.00
CA LYS A 48 -39.19 -0.07 -1.18
C LYS A 48 -38.76 -1.53 -1.37
N GLY A 49 -37.84 -2.04 -0.54
CA GLY A 49 -37.29 -3.39 -0.69
C GLY A 49 -36.40 -3.55 -1.92
N GLU A 50 -35.85 -2.47 -2.48
CA GLU A 50 -34.98 -2.55 -3.67
C GLU A 50 -33.65 -3.30 -3.40
N PHE A 51 -33.31 -3.51 -2.14
CA PHE A 51 -32.17 -4.33 -1.70
C PHE A 51 -32.55 -5.79 -1.39
N ASP A 52 -33.85 -6.13 -1.38
CA ASP A 52 -34.31 -7.49 -1.15
C ASP A 52 -34.17 -8.30 -2.45
N ASN A 53 -33.41 -9.40 -2.41
CA ASN A 53 -33.03 -10.25 -3.55
C ASN A 53 -31.96 -9.69 -4.49
N LEU A 54 -30.99 -8.93 -3.98
CA LEU A 54 -29.79 -8.63 -4.77
C LEU A 54 -29.08 -9.91 -5.24
N PRO A 55 -28.58 -9.95 -6.49
CA PRO A 55 -27.79 -11.08 -6.97
C PRO A 55 -26.55 -11.24 -6.08
N GLY A 56 -26.41 -12.42 -5.47
CA GLY A 56 -25.31 -12.71 -4.55
C GLY A 56 -25.59 -12.37 -3.08
N ALA A 57 -26.76 -11.82 -2.72
CA ALA A 57 -27.14 -11.59 -1.33
C ALA A 57 -27.09 -12.90 -0.51
N GLY A 58 -26.33 -12.90 0.58
CA GLY A 58 -26.16 -14.06 1.47
C GLY A 58 -25.31 -15.20 0.89
N LYS A 59 -24.79 -15.09 -0.34
CA LYS A 59 -23.86 -16.06 -0.92
C LYS A 59 -22.41 -15.64 -0.62
N PRO A 60 -21.49 -16.60 -0.43
CA PRO A 60 -20.07 -16.28 -0.34
C PRO A 60 -19.62 -15.60 -1.64
N LEU A 61 -18.81 -14.56 -1.51
CA LEU A 61 -18.27 -13.83 -2.65
C LEU A 61 -17.41 -14.78 -3.50
N ASN A 62 -17.72 -14.88 -4.80
CA ASN A 62 -16.91 -15.68 -5.73
C ASN A 62 -15.67 -14.89 -6.14
N LEU A 63 -14.55 -15.15 -5.47
CA LEU A 63 -13.26 -14.49 -5.76
C LEU A 63 -12.51 -15.12 -6.93
N ASP A 64 -12.98 -16.26 -7.46
CA ASP A 64 -12.32 -16.95 -8.57
C ASP A 64 -12.62 -16.32 -9.93
N GLU A 65 -13.61 -15.43 -10.04
CA GLU A 65 -13.88 -14.68 -11.29
C GLU A 65 -12.96 -13.46 -11.46
N GLU A 66 -12.17 -13.11 -10.45
CA GLU A 66 -11.33 -11.90 -10.43
C GLU A 66 -10.09 -11.99 -11.34
N TYR A 67 -9.84 -13.13 -12.00
CA TYR A 67 -8.76 -13.26 -12.98
C TYR A 67 -8.99 -12.39 -14.22
N GLU A 68 -10.23 -12.06 -14.58
CA GLU A 68 -10.51 -11.16 -15.70
C GLU A 68 -9.89 -9.77 -15.49
N LEU A 69 -9.70 -9.34 -14.24
CA LEU A 69 -9.05 -8.06 -13.92
C LEU A 69 -7.54 -8.06 -14.20
N ALA A 70 -6.90 -9.24 -14.29
CA ALA A 70 -5.46 -9.36 -14.53
C ALA A 70 -5.08 -9.30 -16.02
N GLY A 71 -6.07 -9.19 -16.93
CA GLY A 71 -5.86 -9.09 -18.37
C GLY A 71 -4.97 -10.21 -18.90
N GLU A 72 -3.86 -9.86 -19.56
CA GLU A 72 -2.91 -10.83 -20.12
C GLU A 72 -2.26 -11.76 -19.08
N LYS A 73 -2.19 -11.35 -17.81
CA LYS A 73 -1.57 -12.14 -16.73
C LYS A 73 -2.52 -13.12 -16.04
N ALA A 74 -3.82 -13.11 -16.40
CA ALA A 74 -4.85 -13.93 -15.79
C ALA A 74 -4.49 -15.42 -15.71
N MET A 75 -4.10 -16.02 -16.85
CA MET A 75 -3.73 -17.43 -16.93
C MET A 75 -2.46 -17.76 -16.13
N ALA A 76 -1.47 -16.86 -16.16
CA ALA A 76 -0.22 -17.05 -15.41
C ALA A 76 -0.48 -17.05 -13.89
N TYR A 77 -1.31 -16.13 -13.40
CA TYR A 77 -1.67 -16.08 -11.98
C TYR A 77 -2.56 -17.25 -11.55
N HIS A 78 -3.46 -17.73 -12.41
CA HIS A 78 -4.24 -18.93 -12.16
C HIS A 78 -3.33 -20.16 -11.96
N LEU A 79 -2.41 -20.39 -12.90
CA LEU A 79 -1.47 -21.52 -12.83
C LEU A 79 -0.61 -21.46 -11.54
N LEU A 80 -0.14 -20.26 -11.16
CA LEU A 80 0.61 -20.09 -9.92
C LEU A 80 -0.24 -20.40 -8.69
N LYS A 81 -1.49 -19.93 -8.64
CA LYS A 81 -2.41 -20.20 -7.53
C LYS A 81 -2.67 -21.70 -7.37
N GLU A 82 -2.95 -22.42 -8.46
CA GLU A 82 -3.17 -23.87 -8.44
C GLU A 82 -1.95 -24.64 -7.90
N ASN A 83 -0.74 -24.13 -8.14
CA ASN A 83 0.52 -24.71 -7.66
C ASN A 83 0.97 -24.17 -6.30
N ASN A 84 0.14 -23.39 -5.59
CA ASN A 84 0.51 -22.69 -4.34
C ASN A 84 1.79 -21.84 -4.46
N ALA A 85 2.06 -21.31 -5.66
CA ALA A 85 3.20 -20.45 -5.95
C ALA A 85 2.78 -18.97 -5.96
N ALA A 86 3.73 -18.09 -5.65
CA ALA A 86 3.49 -16.65 -5.63
C ALA A 86 3.85 -16.01 -6.99
N PRO A 87 3.12 -14.97 -7.43
CA PRO A 87 3.56 -14.12 -8.53
C PRO A 87 4.91 -13.48 -8.26
N ALA A 88 5.68 -13.25 -9.33
CA ALA A 88 7.01 -12.65 -9.25
C ALA A 88 6.99 -11.28 -8.53
N GLU A 89 5.91 -10.51 -8.67
CA GLU A 89 5.73 -9.23 -8.00
C GLU A 89 5.61 -9.40 -6.47
N ILE A 90 4.91 -10.45 -6.03
CA ILE A 90 4.76 -10.78 -4.60
C ILE A 90 6.09 -11.29 -4.02
N GLU A 91 6.83 -12.07 -4.78
CA GLU A 91 8.18 -12.51 -4.39
C GLU A 91 9.14 -11.33 -4.24
N LEU A 92 9.12 -10.40 -5.19
CA LEU A 92 9.94 -9.19 -5.14
C LEU A 92 9.60 -8.30 -3.93
N ILE A 93 8.32 -8.18 -3.56
CA ILE A 93 7.90 -7.50 -2.33
C ILE A 93 8.50 -8.19 -1.09
N LYS A 94 8.49 -9.53 -1.03
CA LYS A 94 9.10 -10.29 0.07
C LYS A 94 10.61 -10.07 0.11
N GLU A 95 11.28 -10.06 -1.04
CA GLU A 95 12.72 -9.79 -1.14
C GLU A 95 13.07 -8.39 -0.64
N ILE A 96 12.37 -7.35 -1.08
CA ILE A 96 12.56 -5.97 -0.62
C ILE A 96 12.42 -5.89 0.91
N ARG A 97 11.39 -6.54 1.48
CA ARG A 97 11.19 -6.59 2.93
C ARG A 97 12.35 -7.28 3.65
N ALA A 98 12.84 -8.39 3.11
CA ALA A 98 13.98 -9.12 3.66
C ALA A 98 15.27 -8.28 3.63
N LEU A 99 15.51 -7.56 2.54
CA LEU A 99 16.68 -6.68 2.40
C LEU A 99 16.64 -5.50 3.36
N ARG A 100 15.48 -4.87 3.54
CA ARG A 100 15.29 -3.81 4.56
C ARG A 100 15.66 -4.32 5.95
N LYS A 101 15.10 -5.48 6.34
CA LYS A 101 15.41 -6.11 7.63
C LYS A 101 16.89 -6.45 7.78
N LYS A 102 17.53 -6.92 6.71
CA LYS A 102 18.97 -7.23 6.70
C LYS A 102 19.82 -5.97 6.87
N ALA A 103 19.49 -4.89 6.18
CA ALA A 103 20.18 -3.61 6.30
C ALA A 103 20.07 -3.04 7.74
N GLU A 104 18.88 -3.08 8.33
CA GLU A 104 18.64 -2.68 9.72
C GLU A 104 19.44 -3.55 10.72
N ALA A 105 19.45 -4.87 10.50
CA ALA A 105 20.19 -5.80 11.36
C ALA A 105 21.69 -5.54 11.38
N LYS A 106 22.27 -5.06 10.27
CA LYS A 106 23.70 -4.70 10.18
C LYS A 106 24.05 -3.44 10.98
N ILE A 107 23.20 -2.41 10.97
CA ILE A 107 23.48 -1.13 11.65
C ILE A 107 23.16 -1.17 13.15
N THR A 108 22.22 -2.03 13.57
CA THR A 108 21.81 -2.18 14.97
C THR A 108 22.98 -2.39 15.95
N PRO A 109 23.93 -3.32 15.72
CA PRO A 109 25.07 -3.50 16.64
C PRO A 109 25.97 -2.27 16.71
N VAL A 110 26.13 -1.52 15.61
CA VAL A 110 26.95 -0.29 15.57
C VAL A 110 26.35 0.77 16.49
N ILE A 111 25.05 0.97 16.38
CA ILE A 111 24.29 1.91 17.22
C ILE A 111 24.36 1.47 18.69
N HIS A 112 24.14 0.18 18.96
CA HIS A 112 24.18 -0.35 20.32
C HIS A 112 25.56 -0.15 20.95
N ARG A 113 26.64 -0.52 20.25
CA ARG A 113 28.00 -0.32 20.74
C ARG A 113 28.29 1.15 21.02
N GLY A 114 27.93 2.06 20.12
CA GLY A 114 28.10 3.50 20.33
C GLY A 114 27.43 3.98 21.61
N LYS A 115 26.19 3.57 21.85
CA LYS A 115 25.48 3.86 23.12
C LYS A 115 26.21 3.29 24.33
N THR A 116 26.69 2.05 24.25
CA THR A 116 27.44 1.44 25.38
C THR A 116 28.74 2.17 25.66
N LEU A 117 29.48 2.63 24.64
CA LEU A 117 30.74 3.35 24.83
C LEU A 117 30.52 4.73 25.47
N ARG A 118 29.44 5.43 25.09
CA ARG A 118 29.08 6.73 25.67
C ARG A 118 28.59 6.64 27.12
N ASN A 119 27.86 5.58 27.46
CA ASN A 119 27.22 5.45 28.77
C ASN A 119 28.12 4.79 29.84
N ARG A 120 29.35 4.39 29.50
CA ARG A 120 30.29 3.83 30.47
C ARG A 120 30.81 4.90 31.43
N ARG A 121 31.16 4.47 32.65
CA ARG A 121 31.75 5.36 33.67
C ARG A 121 33.17 5.82 33.32
N ILE A 122 33.90 5.02 32.54
CA ILE A 122 35.27 5.29 32.12
C ILE A 122 35.23 5.66 30.64
N ALA A 123 35.90 6.76 30.29
CA ALA A 123 36.01 7.21 28.91
C ALA A 123 36.74 6.15 28.04
N PRO A 124 36.31 5.93 26.79
CA PRO A 124 36.96 4.98 25.90
C PRO A 124 38.39 5.40 25.58
N PHE A 125 39.29 4.42 25.47
CA PHE A 125 40.69 4.65 25.09
C PHE A 125 40.81 5.13 23.65
N ALA A 126 41.92 5.80 23.29
CA ALA A 126 42.15 6.31 21.94
C ALA A 126 42.05 5.23 20.85
N SER A 127 42.58 4.03 21.11
CA SER A 127 42.48 2.89 20.19
C SER A 127 41.05 2.37 20.03
N GLU A 128 40.25 2.39 21.11
CA GLU A 128 38.84 1.97 21.07
C GLU A 128 37.98 2.99 20.30
N ARG A 129 38.25 4.29 20.45
CA ARG A 129 37.60 5.36 19.68
C ARG A 129 37.91 5.24 18.19
N ALA A 130 39.19 5.07 17.84
CA ALA A 130 39.62 4.89 16.45
C ALA A 130 38.96 3.67 15.80
N ALA A 131 38.95 2.52 16.49
CA ALA A 131 38.32 1.30 16.01
C ALA A 131 36.80 1.45 15.83
N TYR A 132 36.13 2.15 16.76
CA TYR A 132 34.71 2.43 16.64
C TYR A 132 34.40 3.36 15.47
N ASN A 133 35.13 4.46 15.33
CA ASN A 133 34.93 5.43 14.24
C ASN A 133 35.16 4.76 12.87
N GLU A 134 36.21 3.94 12.72
CA GLU A 134 36.45 3.18 11.49
C GLU A 134 35.31 2.20 11.18
N TRP A 135 34.79 1.51 12.21
CA TRP A 135 33.66 0.61 12.04
C TRP A 135 32.37 1.34 11.65
N VAL A 136 32.12 2.54 12.21
CA VAL A 136 31.01 3.40 11.81
C VAL A 136 31.16 3.78 10.34
N GLU A 137 32.32 4.26 9.90
CA GLU A 137 32.53 4.64 8.49
C GLU A 137 32.31 3.44 7.56
N ARG A 138 32.87 2.26 7.87
CA ARG A 138 32.60 1.04 7.09
C ARG A 138 31.11 0.70 7.03
N ALA A 139 30.42 0.78 8.17
CA ALA A 139 28.97 0.54 8.23
C ALA A 139 28.16 1.57 7.44
N THR A 140 28.59 2.85 7.39
CA THR A 140 27.90 3.87 6.58
C THR A 140 27.94 3.53 5.09
N VAL A 141 29.12 3.14 4.57
CA VAL A 141 29.31 2.79 3.16
C VAL A 141 28.50 1.55 2.79
N GLU A 142 28.52 0.53 3.65
CA GLU A 142 27.72 -0.68 3.43
C GLU A 142 26.21 -0.40 3.49
N TYR A 143 25.77 0.41 4.45
CA TYR A 143 24.36 0.75 4.60
C TYR A 143 23.85 1.58 3.42
N GLU A 144 24.63 2.56 2.94
CA GLU A 144 24.31 3.31 1.73
C GLU A 144 24.13 2.37 0.53
N LYS A 145 25.07 1.44 0.33
CA LYS A 145 25.00 0.47 -0.76
C LYS A 145 23.73 -0.37 -0.67
N ASP A 146 23.40 -0.88 0.52
CA ASP A 146 22.19 -1.68 0.74
C ASP A 146 20.91 -0.86 0.46
N LEU A 147 20.84 0.40 0.90
CA LEU A 147 19.69 1.29 0.65
C LEU A 147 19.50 1.58 -0.84
N ARG A 148 20.57 1.88 -1.57
CA ARG A 148 20.52 2.10 -3.03
C ARG A 148 20.07 0.84 -3.76
N GLU A 149 20.53 -0.32 -3.31
CA GLU A 149 20.20 -1.63 -3.87
C GLU A 149 18.73 -2.01 -3.60
N ILE A 150 18.17 -1.60 -2.46
CA ILE A 150 16.73 -1.67 -2.18
C ILE A 150 15.94 -0.74 -3.11
N ASN A 151 16.39 0.50 -3.32
CA ASN A 151 15.72 1.44 -4.23
C ASN A 151 15.65 0.94 -5.66
N LYS A 152 16.71 0.26 -6.17
CA LYS A 152 16.65 -0.39 -7.49
C LYS A 152 15.53 -1.42 -7.57
N ARG A 153 15.36 -2.25 -6.55
CA ARG A 153 14.29 -3.27 -6.51
C ARG A 153 12.90 -2.64 -6.41
N ILE A 154 12.76 -1.56 -5.64
CA ILE A 154 11.52 -0.79 -5.57
C ILE A 154 11.18 -0.21 -6.94
N LEU A 155 12.17 0.28 -7.69
CA LEU A 155 11.95 0.76 -9.06
C LEU A 155 11.44 -0.37 -9.95
N THR A 156 12.11 -1.53 -9.94
CA THR A 156 11.69 -2.71 -10.71
C THR A 156 10.26 -3.13 -10.36
N LEU A 157 9.92 -3.15 -9.06
CA LEU A 157 8.56 -3.46 -8.60
C LEU A 157 7.56 -2.43 -9.12
N ASN A 158 7.84 -1.14 -8.96
CA ASN A 158 6.89 -0.07 -9.27
C ASN A 158 6.54 0.00 -10.77
N ILE A 159 7.46 -0.43 -11.64
CA ILE A 159 7.23 -0.51 -13.08
C ILE A 159 6.34 -1.70 -13.45
N SER A 160 6.38 -2.80 -12.68
CA SER A 160 5.66 -4.03 -12.98
C SER A 160 4.27 -4.15 -12.33
N VAL A 161 4.00 -3.35 -11.29
CA VAL A 161 2.75 -3.40 -10.52
C VAL A 161 1.87 -2.16 -10.70
N PRO A 162 0.53 -2.29 -10.54
CA PRO A 162 -0.37 -1.15 -10.50
C PRO A 162 -0.06 -0.17 -9.37
N PRO A 163 -0.50 1.11 -9.47
CA PRO A 163 -0.21 2.15 -8.47
C PRO A 163 -0.54 1.79 -7.02
N ALA A 164 -1.59 0.99 -6.79
CA ALA A 164 -2.00 0.56 -5.45
C ALA A 164 -0.97 -0.34 -4.74
N MET A 165 -0.08 -1.01 -5.49
CA MET A 165 0.94 -1.91 -4.97
C MET A 165 2.34 -1.29 -4.94
N GLN A 166 2.49 -0.07 -5.47
CA GLN A 166 3.78 0.60 -5.54
C GLN A 166 4.29 0.96 -4.14
N GLN A 167 5.61 0.93 -3.97
CA GLN A 167 6.27 1.32 -2.73
C GLN A 167 7.01 2.65 -2.92
N SER A 168 7.04 3.47 -1.88
CA SER A 168 7.87 4.68 -1.87
C SER A 168 9.36 4.32 -1.86
N PHE A 169 10.15 5.10 -2.58
CA PHE A 169 11.61 5.04 -2.49
C PHE A 169 12.09 5.42 -1.10
N LEU A 170 13.20 4.81 -0.69
CA LEU A 170 13.91 5.19 0.52
C LEU A 170 14.73 6.45 0.26
N ASP A 171 14.61 7.43 1.14
CA ASP A 171 15.45 8.62 1.15
C ASP A 171 16.82 8.25 1.76
N VAL A 172 17.78 7.97 0.88
CA VAL A 172 19.10 7.46 1.27
C VAL A 172 19.85 8.49 2.10
N ASP A 173 19.83 9.76 1.70
CA ASP A 173 20.59 10.83 2.36
C ASP A 173 20.04 11.10 3.75
N ARG A 174 18.71 11.16 3.88
CA ARG A 174 18.06 11.29 5.19
C ARG A 174 18.39 10.12 6.11
N LEU A 175 18.28 8.88 5.64
CA LEU A 175 18.55 7.69 6.46
C LEU A 175 20.02 7.61 6.89
N LEU A 176 20.96 8.00 6.03
CA LEU A 176 22.37 8.09 6.39
C LEU A 176 22.63 9.19 7.41
N ALA A 177 21.96 10.34 7.29
CA ALA A 177 22.04 11.41 8.27
C ALA A 177 21.50 10.96 9.64
N GLU A 178 20.37 10.27 9.68
CA GLU A 178 19.80 9.69 10.90
C GLU A 178 20.75 8.66 11.53
N PHE A 179 21.36 7.79 10.72
CA PHE A 179 22.35 6.81 11.19
C PHE A 179 23.61 7.48 11.78
N ARG A 180 24.16 8.49 11.09
CA ARG A 180 25.31 9.28 11.59
C ARG A 180 24.98 10.02 12.88
N ALA A 181 23.78 10.60 12.99
CA ALA A 181 23.33 11.25 14.21
C ALA A 181 23.21 10.27 15.40
N ALA A 182 22.82 9.01 15.14
CA ALA A 182 22.78 7.96 16.17
C ALA A 182 24.18 7.48 16.59
N CYS A 183 25.15 7.58 15.70
CA CYS A 183 26.55 7.16 15.87
C CYS A 183 27.53 8.33 15.71
N PRO A 184 27.50 9.35 16.60
CA PRO A 184 28.50 10.42 16.56
C PRO A 184 29.90 9.85 16.77
N GLN A 185 30.87 10.44 16.09
CA GLN A 185 32.28 10.09 16.28
C GLN A 185 32.67 10.33 17.75
N LEU A 186 33.36 9.34 18.32
CA LEU A 186 33.78 9.34 19.71
C LEU A 186 35.13 10.02 19.89
#